data_AF-A0A9E0D1Y4-F1
#
_entry.id   AF-A0A9E0D1Y4-F1
#
_cell.length_a   1.000
_cell.length_b   1.000
_cell.length_c   1.000
_cell.angle_alpha   90.00
_cell.angle_beta   90.00
_cell.angle_gamma   90.00
#
_symmetry.space_group_name_H-M   'P 1'
#
loop_
_entity.id
_entity.type
_entity.pdbx_description
1 polymer ?
#
loop_
_entity_poly.entity_id
_entity_poly.type
_entity_poly.pdbx_seq_one_letter_code
_entity_poly.pdbx_strand_id
1 'polypeptide(L)'
;GSIAGDMSQYDKSEVSGRMLKMLGAKTVTTGQIQDSYVVYAYAKSVKDSVSIGKNKINVNITMNYDETRGVTDIQLSTPIYNEDF
;
A
#
# COMPACT_ATOMS: atom_id res chain seq x y z
N GLY A 1 -11.33 -0.81 0.09
CA GLY A 1 -12.34 -0.33 1.08
C GLY A 1 -12.20 1.17 1.21
N SER A 2 -13.09 1.87 1.90
CA SER A 2 -13.03 3.34 2.00
C SER A 2 -13.38 3.82 3.41
N ILE A 3 -12.83 4.95 3.81
CA ILE A 3 -13.07 5.63 5.09
C ILE A 3 -13.59 7.04 4.78
N ALA A 4 -14.56 7.54 5.55
CA ALA A 4 -15.09 8.89 5.35
C ALA A 4 -14.05 9.96 5.69
N GLY A 5 -13.97 11.00 4.86
CA GLY A 5 -13.05 12.12 5.00
C GLY A 5 -11.62 11.86 4.51
N ASP A 6 -10.81 12.91 4.55
CA ASP A 6 -9.36 12.80 4.35
C ASP A 6 -8.71 12.28 5.63
N MET A 7 -7.80 11.33 5.47
CA MET A 7 -7.05 10.76 6.57
C MET A 7 -5.73 11.50 6.76
N SER A 8 -5.40 11.79 8.02
CA SER A 8 -4.07 12.32 8.34
C SER A 8 -2.96 11.31 7.98
N GLN A 9 -1.73 11.79 7.81
CA GLN A 9 -0.60 10.89 7.57
C GLN A 9 -0.36 9.90 8.73
N TYR A 10 -0.66 10.32 9.95
CA TYR A 10 -0.60 9.44 11.13
C TYR A 10 -1.62 8.30 11.02
N ASP A 11 -2.87 8.61 10.66
CA ASP A 11 -3.92 7.59 10.51
C ASP A 11 -3.63 6.65 9.33
N LYS A 12 -3.13 7.19 8.21
CA LYS A 12 -2.68 6.40 7.05
C LYS A 12 -1.58 5.40 7.45
N SER A 13 -0.63 5.84 8.28
CA SER A 13 0.43 4.99 8.84
C SER A 13 -0.11 3.92 9.80
N GLU A 14 -0.99 4.30 10.74
CA GLU A 14 -1.60 3.36 11.71
C GLU A 14 -2.41 2.26 11.01
N VAL A 15 -3.27 2.65 10.05
CA VAL A 15 -4.11 1.69 9.32
C VAL A 15 -3.26 0.76 8.47
N SER A 16 -2.30 1.28 7.70
CA SER A 16 -1.42 0.44 6.89
C SER A 16 -0.58 -0.51 7.74
N GLY A 17 -0.04 -0.05 8.88
CA GLY A 17 0.70 -0.88 9.82
C GLY A 17 -0.11 -2.06 10.37
N ARG A 18 -1.37 -1.83 10.73
CA ARG A 18 -2.29 -2.89 11.18
C ARG A 18 -2.60 -3.89 10.07
N MET A 19 -2.85 -3.42 8.85
CA MET A 19 -3.08 -4.29 7.69
C MET A 19 -1.88 -5.18 7.41
N LEU A 20 -0.66 -4.61 7.40
CA LEU A 20 0.57 -5.38 7.18
C LEU A 20 0.81 -6.40 8.29
N LYS A 21 0.52 -6.04 9.56
CA LYS A 21 0.62 -6.97 10.69
C LYS A 21 -0.30 -8.18 10.51
N MET A 22 -1.54 -7.96 10.07
CA MET A 22 -2.49 -9.05 9.78
C MET A 22 -2.01 -9.98 8.66
N LEU A 23 -1.30 -9.42 7.68
CA LEU A 23 -0.71 -10.18 6.56
C LEU A 23 0.63 -10.85 6.90
N GLY A 24 1.20 -10.58 8.09
CA GLY A 24 2.58 -10.98 8.42
C GLY A 24 3.63 -10.33 7.51
N ALA A 25 3.30 -9.17 6.93
CA ALA A 25 4.14 -8.43 6.01
C ALA A 25 5.03 -7.43 6.75
N LYS A 26 6.20 -7.14 6.18
CA LYS A 26 7.11 -6.10 6.67
C LYS A 26 7.19 -4.95 5.67
N THR A 27 7.04 -3.73 6.16
CA THR A 27 7.26 -2.53 5.35
C THR A 27 8.68 -2.53 4.80
N VAL A 28 8.79 -2.28 3.49
CA VAL A 28 10.06 -2.05 2.79
C VAL A 28 10.27 -0.55 2.66
N THR A 29 9.27 0.18 2.18
CA THR A 29 9.30 1.65 2.08
C THR A 29 7.89 2.23 2.07
N THR A 30 7.78 3.50 2.47
CA THR A 30 6.57 4.31 2.43
C THR A 30 6.85 5.61 1.69
N GLY A 31 5.88 6.13 0.96
CA GLY A 31 6.05 7.39 0.24
C GLY A 31 4.73 8.07 -0.12
N GLN A 32 4.87 9.25 -0.73
CA GLN A 32 3.82 9.94 -1.45
C GLN A 32 4.11 9.85 -2.94
N ILE A 33 3.13 9.39 -3.72
CA ILE A 33 3.20 9.36 -5.18
C ILE A 33 1.96 10.09 -5.68
N GLN A 34 2.17 11.24 -6.33
CA GLN A 34 1.10 12.20 -6.59
C GLN A 34 0.38 12.51 -5.27
N ASP A 35 -0.95 12.37 -5.22
CA ASP A 35 -1.77 12.62 -4.04
C ASP A 35 -2.05 11.36 -3.19
N SER A 36 -1.39 10.25 -3.52
CA SER A 36 -1.58 8.96 -2.85
C SER A 36 -0.48 8.64 -1.85
N TYR A 37 -0.89 8.21 -0.66
CA TYR A 37 -0.01 7.54 0.30
C TYR A 37 0.22 6.10 -0.13
N VAL A 38 1.47 5.70 -0.31
CA VAL A 38 1.84 4.38 -0.81
C VAL A 38 2.76 3.68 0.16
N VAL A 39 2.46 2.41 0.46
CA VAL A 39 3.32 1.50 1.23
C VAL A 39 3.68 0.31 0.37
N TYR A 40 4.97 0.05 0.24
CA TYR A 40 5.50 -1.18 -0.33
C TYR A 40 6.00 -2.08 0.78
N ALA A 41 5.61 -3.34 0.75
CA ALA A 41 5.91 -4.32 1.78
C ALA A 41 6.22 -5.70 1.21
N TYR A 42 6.78 -6.56 2.06
CA TYR A 42 7.09 -7.94 1.75
C TYR A 42 6.44 -8.89 2.78
N ALA A 43 5.60 -9.80 2.29
CA ALA A 43 5.02 -10.91 3.04
C ALA A 43 5.62 -12.22 2.55
N LYS A 44 6.21 -13.02 3.46
CA LYS A 44 6.80 -14.33 3.10
C LYS A 44 5.77 -15.34 2.56
N SER A 45 4.50 -15.17 2.93
CA SER A 45 3.39 -16.03 2.51
C SER A 45 2.94 -15.79 1.07
N VAL A 46 3.32 -14.66 0.46
CA VAL A 46 2.98 -14.33 -0.93
C VAL A 46 4.13 -14.77 -1.84
N LYS A 47 3.83 -15.72 -2.74
CA LYS A 47 4.82 -16.42 -3.58
C LYS A 47 5.50 -15.48 -4.58
N ASP A 48 4.71 -14.70 -5.30
CA ASP A 48 5.20 -13.85 -6.38
C ASP A 48 5.68 -12.52 -5.81
N SER A 49 6.79 -12.01 -6.35
CA SER A 49 7.38 -10.75 -5.88
C SER A 49 8.11 -10.05 -7.01
N VAL A 50 8.08 -8.72 -6.99
CA VAL A 50 8.88 -7.87 -7.86
C VAL A 50 10.12 -7.42 -7.08
N SER A 51 11.26 -7.35 -7.76
CA SER A 51 12.49 -6.81 -7.18
C SER A 51 12.62 -5.33 -7.54
N ILE A 52 12.82 -4.48 -6.53
CA ILE A 52 13.14 -3.06 -6.71
C ILE A 52 14.50 -2.81 -6.06
N GLY A 53 15.52 -2.61 -6.89
CA GLY A 53 16.91 -2.55 -6.44
C GLY A 53 17.31 -3.86 -5.73
N LYS A 54 17.68 -3.76 -4.45
CA LYS A 54 18.06 -4.92 -3.61
C LYS A 54 16.89 -5.52 -2.81
N ASN A 55 15.73 -4.87 -2.83
CA ASN A 55 14.57 -5.28 -2.03
C ASN A 55 13.58 -6.08 -2.87
N LYS A 56 12.89 -7.02 -2.23
CA LYS A 56 11.73 -7.72 -2.80
C LYS A 56 10.46 -7.11 -2.24
N ILE A 57 9.48 -6.88 -3.08
CA ILE A 57 8.16 -6.34 -2.74
C ILE A 57 7.10 -7.24 -3.35
N ASN A 58 6.07 -7.56 -2.57
CA ASN A 58 4.93 -8.36 -3.04
C ASN A 58 3.60 -7.93 -2.42
N VAL A 59 3.59 -6.83 -1.66
CA VAL A 59 2.39 -6.20 -1.13
C VAL A 59 2.50 -4.69 -1.34
N ASN A 60 1.43 -4.10 -1.83
CA ASN A 60 1.23 -2.66 -1.99
C ASN A 60 -0.03 -2.27 -1.19
N ILE A 61 0.05 -1.16 -0.46
CA ILE A 61 -1.13 -0.47 0.07
C ILE A 61 -1.13 0.95 -0.50
N THR A 62 -2.22 1.36 -1.11
CA THR A 62 -2.44 2.73 -1.59
C THR A 62 -3.61 3.34 -0.85
N MET A 63 -3.45 4.58 -0.39
CA MET A 63 -4.54 5.37 0.18
C MET A 63 -4.65 6.69 -0.56
N ASN A 64 -5.82 6.95 -1.15
CA ASN A 64 -6.09 8.12 -1.98
C ASN A 64 -7.36 8.82 -1.50
N TYR A 65 -7.30 10.12 -1.27
CA TYR A 65 -8.48 10.91 -0.92
C TYR A 65 -9.22 11.31 -2.21
N ASP A 66 -10.49 10.91 -2.30
CA ASP A 66 -11.41 11.37 -3.33
C ASP A 66 -12.22 12.55 -2.77
N GLU A 67 -11.86 13.76 -3.19
CA GLU A 67 -12.54 14.99 -2.78
C GLU A 67 -14.01 15.06 -3.22
N THR A 68 -14.35 14.43 -4.35
CA THR A 68 -15.72 14.45 -4.90
C THR A 68 -16.66 13.57 -4.07
N ARG A 69 -16.17 12.41 -3.64
CA ARG A 69 -16.93 11.48 -2.77
C ARG A 69 -16.74 11.78 -1.28
N GLY A 70 -15.74 12.58 -0.90
CA GLY A 70 -15.42 12.88 0.50
C GLY A 70 -14.96 11.63 1.25
N VAL A 71 -14.21 10.74 0.61
CA VAL A 71 -13.72 9.48 1.22
C VAL A 71 -12.27 9.23 0.86
N THR A 72 -11.52 8.62 1.78
CA THR A 72 -10.23 8.02 1.49
C THR A 72 -10.42 6.57 1.09
N ASP A 73 -10.12 6.23 -0.16
CA ASP A 73 -10.05 4.84 -0.60
C ASP A 73 -8.74 4.19 -0.16
N ILE A 74 -8.82 2.93 0.23
CA ILE A 74 -7.71 2.09 0.66
C ILE A 74 -7.72 0.84 -0.23
N GLN A 75 -6.64 0.66 -0.98
CA GLN A 75 -6.41 -0.49 -1.84
C GLN A 75 -5.23 -1.30 -1.33
N LEU A 76 -5.40 -2.62 -1.27
CA LEU A 76 -4.34 -3.59 -1.00
C LEU A 76 -4.17 -4.45 -2.26
N SER A 77 -2.95 -4.56 -2.77
CA SER A 77 -2.67 -5.33 -3.98
C SER A 77 -1.37 -6.13 -3.84
N THR A 78 -1.29 -7.25 -4.55
CA THR A 78 -0.02 -7.90 -4.88
C THR A 78 0.41 -7.42 -6.26
N PRO A 79 1.57 -6.74 -6.43
CA PRO A 79 1.98 -6.28 -7.75
C PRO A 79 2.15 -7.47 -8.69
N ILE A 80 1.46 -7.41 -9.83
CA ILE A 80 1.57 -8.40 -10.91
C ILE A 80 2.70 -7.95 -11.82
N TYR A 81 3.59 -8.88 -12.19
CA TYR A 81 4.58 -8.66 -13.24
C TYR A 81 3.84 -8.32 -14.54
N ASN A 82 3.98 -7.09 -15.05
CA ASN A 82 3.61 -6.78 -16.42
C ASN A 82 4.91 -6.88 -17.24
N GLU A 83 5.20 -8.05 -17.80
CA GLU A 83 6.35 -8.21 -18.73
C GLU A 83 6.10 -7.61 -20.12
N ASP A 84 4.95 -6.97 -20.36
CA ASP A 84 4.64 -6.33 -21.63
C ASP A 84 4.66 -4.81 -21.51
N PHE A 85 5.77 -4.19 -21.95
CA PHE A 85 5.80 -2.92 -22.71
C PHE A 85 7.12 -2.79 -23.50
#